data_AF-A0A1F4C8C6-F1
#
_entry.id   AF-A0A1F4C8C6-F1
#
_cell.length_a   1.000
_cell.length_b   1.000
_cell.length_c   1.000
_cell.angle_alpha   90.00
_cell.angle_beta   90.00
_cell.angle_gamma   90.00
#
_symmetry.space_group_name_H-M   'P 1'
#
loop_
_entity.id
_entity.type
_entity.pdbx_description
1 polymer ?
#
loop_
_entity_poly.entity_id
_entity_poly.type
_entity_poly.pdbx_seq_one_letter_code
_entity_poly.pdbx_strand_id
1 'polypeptide(L)'
;MQSISFRDLFDHIGTGRMTFSKRAESLSGQEVELRGYLVAMHSDERQITLAGEAGVCPDCADKPVAYVHLPGFSPGAGLFSPQAVRLKGRLSYGFAVAPEGYATFLRLENASVATGLKPGLLSGKRN
;
A
#
# COMPACT_ATOMS: atom_id res chain seq x y z
N MET A 1 17.79 1.68 4.06
CA MET A 1 16.38 1.45 3.67
C MET A 1 16.22 -0.02 3.36
N GLN A 2 15.35 -0.71 4.09
CA GLN A 2 15.15 -2.16 3.95
C GLN A 2 14.01 -2.46 2.99
N SER A 3 14.20 -3.39 2.05
CA SER A 3 13.11 -3.92 1.25
C SER A 3 12.33 -4.95 2.06
N ILE A 4 11.02 -4.81 2.11
CA ILE A 4 10.09 -5.71 2.81
C ILE A 4 8.99 -6.20 1.86
N SER A 5 8.21 -7.16 2.32
CA SER A 5 7.06 -7.74 1.64
C SER A 5 5.82 -7.71 2.54
N PHE A 6 4.64 -7.98 1.98
CA PHE A 6 3.43 -8.13 2.79
C PHE A 6 3.51 -9.28 3.80
N ARG A 7 4.33 -10.32 3.55
CA ARG A 7 4.59 -11.40 4.52
C ARG A 7 5.41 -10.94 5.72
N ASP A 8 6.13 -9.83 5.61
CA ASP A 8 6.80 -9.21 6.75
C ASP A 8 5.80 -8.43 7.62
N LEU A 9 4.62 -8.08 7.09
CA LEU A 9 3.65 -7.19 7.73
C LEU A 9 2.41 -7.93 8.25
N PHE A 10 2.08 -9.08 7.66
CA PHE A 10 0.87 -9.83 7.94
C PHE A 10 1.17 -11.32 8.12
N ASP A 11 0.55 -11.92 9.12
CA ASP A 11 0.48 -13.36 9.31
C ASP A 11 -0.83 -13.91 8.72
N HIS A 12 -0.81 -15.16 8.25
CA HIS A 12 -1.98 -15.88 7.73
C HIS A 12 -2.72 -15.19 6.55
N ILE A 13 -1.97 -14.53 5.66
CA ILE A 13 -2.49 -13.90 4.43
C ILE A 13 -3.39 -14.88 3.64
N GLY A 14 -4.51 -14.37 3.12
CA GLY A 14 -5.47 -15.15 2.31
C GLY A 14 -6.49 -15.94 3.12
N THR A 15 -6.49 -15.79 4.45
CA THR A 15 -7.41 -16.47 5.36
C THR A 15 -8.20 -15.48 6.22
N GLY A 16 -9.34 -15.92 6.77
CA GLY A 16 -10.10 -15.13 7.76
C GLY A 16 -9.39 -14.95 9.11
N ARG A 17 -8.18 -15.52 9.28
CA ARG A 17 -7.34 -15.37 10.48
C ARG A 17 -6.18 -14.40 10.27
N MET A 18 -6.21 -13.62 9.19
CA MET A 18 -5.14 -12.67 8.87
C MET A 18 -4.99 -11.65 10.01
N THR A 19 -3.76 -11.45 10.45
CA THR A 19 -3.41 -10.51 11.53
C THR A 19 -2.15 -9.75 11.16
N PHE A 20 -1.87 -8.64 11.86
CA PHE A 20 -0.59 -7.97 11.74
C PHE A 20 0.50 -8.80 12.40
N SER A 21 1.66 -8.90 11.75
CA SER A 21 2.79 -9.66 12.27
C SER A 21 3.52 -8.89 13.38
N LYS A 22 4.25 -9.62 14.25
CA LYS A 22 5.20 -8.99 15.19
C LYS A 22 6.28 -8.18 14.47
N ARG A 23 6.60 -8.56 13.23
CA ARG A 23 7.60 -7.86 12.43
C ARG A 23 7.08 -6.50 11.96
N ALA A 24 5.79 -6.35 11.67
CA ALA A 24 5.17 -5.04 11.39
C ALA A 24 5.40 -4.05 12.53
N GLU A 25 5.19 -4.49 13.77
CA GLU A 25 5.43 -3.70 14.98
C GLU A 25 6.92 -3.30 15.11
N SER A 26 7.83 -4.27 14.94
CA SER A 26 9.27 -3.99 15.02
C SER A 26 9.80 -3.03 13.94
N LEU A 27 9.13 -2.98 12.78
CA LEU A 27 9.46 -2.11 11.67
C LEU A 27 8.83 -0.71 11.79
N SER A 28 7.94 -0.49 12.75
CA SER A 28 7.32 0.82 12.99
C SER A 28 8.38 1.89 13.25
N GLY A 29 8.24 3.04 12.59
CA GLY A 29 9.19 4.15 12.64
C GLY A 29 10.38 4.03 11.66
N GLN A 30 10.56 2.89 10.98
CA GLN A 30 11.67 2.67 10.07
C GLN A 30 11.34 3.03 8.62
N GLU A 31 12.35 3.48 7.86
CA GLU A 31 12.27 3.67 6.41
C GLU A 31 12.36 2.33 5.68
N VAL A 32 11.30 1.99 4.96
CA VAL A 32 11.15 0.73 4.24
C VAL A 32 10.80 0.96 2.78
N GLU A 33 11.07 -0.04 1.95
CA GLU A 33 10.56 -0.13 0.58
C GLU A 33 9.64 -1.34 0.46
N LEU A 34 8.45 -1.14 -0.12
CA LEU A 34 7.43 -2.16 -0.29
C LEU A 34 6.91 -2.16 -1.72
N ARG A 35 6.76 -3.35 -2.31
CA ARG A 35 6.15 -3.55 -3.62
C ARG A 35 4.70 -3.99 -3.46
N GLY A 36 3.78 -3.38 -4.20
CA GLY A 36 2.36 -3.75 -4.22
C GLY A 36 1.59 -3.04 -5.33
N TYR A 37 0.26 -3.04 -5.25
CA TYR A 37 -0.63 -2.48 -6.26
C TYR A 37 -1.41 -1.31 -5.67
N LEU A 38 -1.49 -0.20 -6.39
CA LEU A 38 -2.26 0.97 -5.93
C LEU A 38 -3.75 0.70 -6.08
N VAL A 39 -4.48 0.95 -5.01
CA VAL A 39 -5.93 0.77 -4.95
C VAL A 39 -6.52 1.97 -4.21
N ALA A 40 -7.51 2.61 -4.82
CA ALA A 40 -8.42 3.50 -4.11
C ALA A 40 -9.52 2.65 -3.49
N MET A 41 -9.84 2.88 -2.21
CA MET A 41 -10.94 2.17 -1.55
C MET A 41 -12.27 2.49 -2.23
N HIS A 42 -13.20 1.53 -2.23
CA HIS A 42 -14.52 1.72 -2.85
C HIS A 42 -15.37 2.73 -2.08
N SER A 43 -15.25 2.74 -0.76
CA SER A 43 -15.98 3.62 0.14
C SER A 43 -15.53 5.09 0.09
N ASP A 44 -14.25 5.36 -0.19
CA ASP A 44 -13.72 6.71 -0.40
C ASP A 44 -12.51 6.67 -1.34
N GLU A 45 -12.65 7.27 -2.52
CA GLU A 45 -11.61 7.30 -3.55
C GLU A 45 -10.35 8.09 -3.14
N ARG A 46 -10.44 8.91 -2.08
CA ARG A 46 -9.29 9.63 -1.50
C ARG A 46 -8.44 8.72 -0.62
N GLN A 47 -8.98 7.59 -0.16
CA GLN A 47 -8.25 6.62 0.64
C GLN A 47 -7.42 5.72 -0.28
N ILE A 48 -6.20 6.16 -0.54
CA ILE A 48 -5.25 5.38 -1.35
C ILE A 48 -4.53 4.37 -0.46
N THR A 49 -4.42 3.15 -0.97
CA THR A 49 -3.73 2.04 -0.31
C THR A 49 -2.80 1.32 -1.28
N LEU A 50 -1.83 0.61 -0.71
CA LEU A 50 -1.00 -0.34 -1.41
C LEU A 50 -1.45 -1.75 -1.02
N ALA A 51 -2.02 -2.50 -1.95
CA ALA A 51 -2.46 -3.87 -1.75
C ALA A 51 -1.36 -4.88 -2.12
N GLY A 52 -1.38 -6.04 -1.46
CA GLY A 52 -0.45 -7.14 -1.74
C GLY A 52 -0.76 -7.91 -3.03
N GLU A 53 -1.97 -7.77 -3.56
CA GLU A 53 -2.48 -8.52 -4.71
C GLU A 53 -3.05 -7.58 -5.77
N ALA A 54 -3.02 -8.00 -7.04
CA ALA A 54 -3.50 -7.19 -8.15
C ALA A 54 -5.01 -7.28 -8.29
N GLY A 55 -5.67 -6.15 -8.58
CA GLY A 55 -7.10 -6.12 -8.89
C GLY A 55 -8.03 -6.42 -7.72
N VAL A 56 -7.52 -6.44 -6.49
CA VAL A 56 -8.32 -6.62 -5.28
C VAL A 56 -8.68 -5.28 -4.65
N CYS A 57 -9.92 -5.16 -4.19
CA CYS A 57 -10.42 -4.00 -3.46
C CYS A 57 -10.58 -4.40 -1.98
N PRO A 58 -9.75 -3.87 -1.05
CA PRO A 58 -9.73 -4.37 0.32
C PRO A 58 -11.05 -4.24 1.08
N ASP A 59 -11.88 -3.24 0.77
CA ASP A 59 -13.18 -3.03 1.41
C ASP A 59 -14.36 -3.70 0.69
N CYS A 60 -14.13 -4.36 -0.45
CA CYS A 60 -15.13 -5.17 -1.17
C CYS A 60 -14.86 -6.68 -1.10
N ALA A 61 -13.69 -7.10 -0.60
CA ALA A 61 -13.28 -8.49 -0.63
C ALA A 61 -14.00 -9.35 0.43
N ASP A 62 -14.45 -10.55 0.03
CA ASP A 62 -15.08 -11.53 0.94
C ASP A 62 -14.13 -12.01 2.06
N LYS A 63 -12.82 -11.90 1.84
CA LYS A 63 -11.77 -12.29 2.77
C LYS A 63 -10.86 -11.09 3.04
N PRO A 64 -10.24 -11.01 4.23
CA PRO A 64 -9.26 -9.97 4.53
C PRO A 64 -8.14 -9.91 3.49
N VAL A 65 -7.89 -8.72 2.96
CA VAL A 65 -6.80 -8.43 2.01
C VAL A 65 -5.68 -7.72 2.74
N ALA A 66 -4.43 -8.12 2.48
CA ALA A 66 -3.27 -7.43 3.01
C ALA A 66 -3.07 -6.08 2.29
N TYR A 67 -3.16 -4.97 3.01
CA TYR A 67 -2.94 -3.63 2.46
C TYR A 67 -2.25 -2.69 3.46
N VAL A 68 -1.59 -1.67 2.93
CA VAL A 68 -1.00 -0.57 3.72
C VAL A 68 -1.67 0.72 3.29
N HIS A 69 -2.13 1.53 4.24
CA HIS A 69 -2.69 2.84 3.93
C HIS A 69 -1.59 3.84 3.55
N LEU A 70 -1.85 4.75 2.60
CA LEU A 70 -0.90 5.73 2.10
C LEU A 70 -1.39 7.17 2.37
N PRO A 71 -1.22 7.70 3.60
CA PRO A 71 -1.69 9.05 3.95
C PRO A 71 -1.11 10.13 3.03
N GLY A 72 -1.98 10.98 2.48
CA GLY A 72 -1.60 12.09 1.61
C GLY A 72 -0.93 11.68 0.28
N PHE A 73 -0.91 10.39 -0.06
CA PHE A 73 -0.32 9.93 -1.31
C PHE A 73 -1.25 10.22 -2.47
N SER A 74 -0.81 11.10 -3.37
CA SER A 74 -1.54 11.49 -4.57
C SER A 74 -0.86 10.92 -5.82
N PRO A 75 -1.19 9.68 -6.24
CA PRO A 75 -0.64 9.10 -7.46
C PRO A 75 -1.13 9.87 -8.70
N GLY A 76 -0.25 10.07 -9.68
CA GLY A 76 -0.68 10.48 -11.02
C GLY A 76 -1.52 9.37 -11.68
N ALA A 77 -2.44 9.74 -12.58
CA ALA A 77 -3.39 8.81 -13.20
C ALA A 77 -2.74 7.54 -13.79
N GLY A 78 -1.52 7.65 -14.36
CA GLY A 78 -0.80 6.51 -14.93
C GLY A 78 -0.30 5.47 -13.91
N LEU A 79 -0.36 5.75 -12.61
CA LEU A 79 0.04 4.81 -11.55
C LEU A 79 -1.11 3.89 -11.10
N PHE A 80 -2.37 4.24 -11.36
CA PHE A 80 -3.51 3.33 -11.22
C PHE A 80 -3.57 2.38 -12.41
N SER A 81 -2.53 1.56 -12.55
CA SER A 81 -2.45 0.51 -13.56
C SER A 81 -2.42 -0.86 -12.88
N PRO A 82 -2.65 -1.95 -13.62
CA PRO A 82 -2.46 -3.30 -13.10
C PRO A 82 -1.00 -3.63 -12.72
N GLN A 83 -0.06 -2.71 -12.97
CA GLN A 83 1.34 -2.91 -12.66
C GLN A 83 1.64 -2.61 -11.19
N ALA A 84 2.41 -3.48 -10.56
CA ALA A 84 2.88 -3.23 -9.22
C ALA A 84 3.87 -2.05 -9.20
N VAL A 85 3.74 -1.20 -8.19
CA VAL A 85 4.66 -0.11 -7.89
C VAL A 85 5.54 -0.49 -6.70
N ARG A 86 6.73 0.12 -6.63
CA ARG A 86 7.58 0.07 -5.43
C ARG A 86 7.51 1.43 -4.77
N LEU A 87 7.04 1.47 -3.53
CA LEU A 87 6.98 2.68 -2.74
C LEU A 87 8.00 2.60 -1.61
N LYS A 88 8.62 3.73 -1.31
CA LYS A 88 9.43 3.94 -0.11
C LYS A 88 8.73 4.92 0.82
N GLY A 89 8.93 4.75 2.12
CA GLY A 89 8.45 5.67 3.14
C GLY A 89 8.66 5.11 4.54
N ARG A 90 8.17 5.83 5.55
CA ARG A 90 8.27 5.42 6.95
C ARG A 90 7.08 4.54 7.31
N LEU A 91 7.33 3.31 7.72
CA LEU A 91 6.27 2.44 8.20
C LEU A 91 5.74 2.94 9.54
N SER A 92 4.42 3.00 9.71
CA SER A 92 3.78 3.27 10.99
C SER A 92 2.78 2.17 11.31
N TYR A 93 3.00 1.50 12.44
CA TYR A 93 2.11 0.49 13.00
C TYR A 93 1.45 1.00 14.28
N GLY A 94 0.16 0.71 14.44
CA GLY A 94 -0.66 1.11 15.58
C GLY A 94 -1.91 1.87 15.14
N PHE A 95 -2.93 1.89 16.01
CA PHE A 95 -4.19 2.57 15.75
C PHE A 95 -3.99 4.08 15.56
N ALA A 96 -4.56 4.61 14.49
CA ALA A 96 -4.72 6.04 14.26
C ALA A 96 -6.02 6.31 13.49
N VAL A 97 -6.53 7.53 13.60
CA VAL A 97 -7.61 8.04 12.74
C VAL A 97 -6.97 8.96 11.72
N ALA A 98 -7.15 8.66 10.43
CA ALA A 98 -6.63 9.48 9.35
C ALA A 98 -7.37 10.85 9.32
N PRO A 99 -6.76 11.92 8.77
CA PRO A 99 -7.43 13.22 8.65
C PRO A 99 -8.77 13.18 7.92
N GLU A 100 -8.95 12.21 7.03
CA GLU A 100 -10.17 11.98 6.27
C GLU A 100 -11.26 11.23 7.07
N GLY A 101 -10.96 10.79 8.30
CA GLY A 101 -11.94 10.29 9.28
C GLY A 101 -12.03 8.77 9.44
N TYR A 102 -11.25 7.97 8.70
CA TYR A 102 -11.25 6.50 8.84
C TYR A 102 -10.13 5.99 9.76
N ALA A 103 -10.40 4.86 10.41
CA ALA A 103 -9.43 4.17 11.26
C ALA A 103 -8.40 3.41 10.43
N THR A 104 -7.15 3.39 10.91
CA THR A 104 -6.04 2.71 10.25
C THR A 104 -5.09 2.13 11.30
N PHE A 105 -4.50 0.96 11.00
CA PHE A 105 -3.52 0.31 11.87
C PHE A 105 -2.12 0.19 11.26
N LEU A 106 -2.01 0.34 9.93
CA LEU A 106 -0.76 0.20 9.20
C LEU A 106 -0.70 1.21 8.07
N ARG A 107 0.33 2.04 8.09
CA ARG A 107 0.53 3.16 7.15
C ARG A 107 1.95 3.18 6.61
N LEU A 108 2.10 3.63 5.38
CA LEU A 108 3.39 4.05 4.84
C LEU A 108 3.36 5.58 4.71
N GLU A 109 3.92 6.24 5.71
CA GLU A 109 3.96 7.69 5.80
C GLU A 109 4.98 8.26 4.81
N ASN A 110 4.69 9.45 4.27
CA ASN A 110 5.54 10.15 3.30
C ASN A 110 5.91 9.25 2.10
N ALA A 111 4.96 8.43 1.65
CA ALA A 111 5.17 7.47 0.58
C ALA A 111 5.60 8.18 -0.71
N SER A 112 6.60 7.63 -1.38
CA SER A 112 7.05 8.09 -2.70
C SER A 112 7.47 6.91 -3.57
N VAL A 113 7.40 7.09 -4.88
CA VAL A 113 7.81 6.05 -5.83
C VAL A 113 9.32 5.82 -5.71
N ALA A 114 9.73 4.57 -5.48
CA ALA A 114 11.14 4.20 -5.48
C ALA A 114 11.73 4.34 -6.90
N THR A 115 12.89 4.97 -7.01
CA THR A 115 13.61 5.15 -8.28
C THR A 115 13.99 3.78 -8.87
N GLY A 116 13.81 3.59 -10.19
CA GLY A 116 14.16 2.35 -10.89
C GLY A 116 13.01 1.65 -11.62
N LEU A 117 11.77 2.14 -11.51
CA LEU A 117 10.71 1.79 -12.46
C LEU A 117 11.10 2.36 -13.83
N LYS A 118 11.41 1.49 -14.80
CA LYS A 118 11.74 1.91 -16.17
C LYS A 118 10.62 2.84 -16.70
N PRO A 119 10.92 4.05 -17.20
CA PRO A 119 9.93 4.99 -17.77
C PRO A 119 9.25 4.51 -19.08
N GLY A 120 9.22 3.21 -19.36
CA GLY A 120 8.85 2.67 -20.67
C GLY A 120 7.36 2.63 -21.00
N LEU A 121 6.47 3.07 -20.11
CA LEU A 121 5.02 3.04 -20.31
C LEU A 121 4.34 4.42 -20.25
N LEU A 122 5.09 5.50 -20.48
CA LEU A 122 4.54 6.87 -20.56
C LEU A 122 4.89 7.61 -21.86
N SER A 123 5.23 6.89 -22.93
CA SER A 123 5.28 7.50 -24.27
C SER A 123 4.00 7.16 -25.04
N GLY A 124 2.94 7.91 -24.75
CA GLY A 124 1.82 8.03 -25.67
C GLY A 124 2.31 8.74 -26.93
N LYS A 125 2.61 7.97 -27.99
CA LYS A 125 2.65 8.53 -29.34
C LYS A 125 1.22 8.94 -29.69
N ARG A 126 1.00 10.25 -29.77
CA ARG A 126 -0.06 10.81 -30.62
C ARG A 126 0.33 10.49 -32.05
N ASN A 127 -0.46 9.65 -32.72
CA ASN A 127 -0.64 9.68 -34.16
C ASN A 127 -2.11 10.00 -34.40
#